data_AF-A0A5M5NJG0-F1
#
_entry.id   AF-A0A5M5NJG0-F1
#
_cell.length_a   1.000
_cell.length_b   1.000
_cell.length_c   1.000
_cell.angle_alpha   90.00
_cell.angle_beta   90.00
_cell.angle_gamma   90.00
#
_symmetry.space_group_name_H-M   'P 1'
#
loop_
_entity.id
_entity.type
_entity.pdbx_description
1 polymer ?
#
loop_
_entity_poly.entity_id
_entity_poly.type
_entity_poly.pdbx_seq_one_letter_code
_entity_poly.pdbx_strand_id
1 'polypeptide(L)'
;MYPHDNIFSIYYNIGKRTPFLVKRCELGLARSSSEERRIDPNQDRTFLVETVKPRGKYGKAYGKCFVNGKPDDTYRQECYPNIKDEEIPCAGCGEWVLIDVPGVSLDEIFPIHKADEILMFGKYKGKTYGDIYKIDYQYLHWLEKTDRLFKVNFEELKQLYPDVEKQEDISIADQVIDFGKYKGQKFRDIKDDISYLEWLVSIDKISIEDFELLSTI
;
A
#
# COMPACT_ATOMS: atom_id res chain seq x y z
N MET A 1 -4.18 4.27 1.84
CA MET A 1 -4.67 5.34 0.92
C MET A 1 -6.03 4.94 0.36
N TYR A 2 -6.90 5.89 0.03
CA TYR A 2 -8.22 5.58 -0.51
C TYR A 2 -8.13 5.38 -2.04
N PRO A 3 -8.79 4.36 -2.64
CA PRO A 3 -8.64 4.11 -4.07
C PRO A 3 -9.31 5.22 -4.90
N HIS A 4 -8.57 5.76 -5.86
CA HIS A 4 -9.07 6.81 -6.76
C HIS A 4 -9.21 6.34 -8.20
N ASP A 5 -8.74 5.14 -8.51
CA ASP A 5 -8.74 4.62 -9.87
C ASP A 5 -10.15 4.24 -10.34
N ASN A 6 -10.34 4.38 -11.65
CA ASN A 6 -11.45 3.78 -12.38
C ASN A 6 -10.97 2.55 -13.16
N ILE A 7 -11.90 1.77 -13.73
CA ILE A 7 -11.54 0.55 -14.48
C ILE A 7 -10.59 0.85 -15.65
N PHE A 8 -10.71 2.02 -16.28
CA PHE A 8 -9.86 2.41 -17.42
C PHE A 8 -8.44 2.77 -16.98
N SER A 9 -8.29 3.49 -15.86
CA SER A 9 -6.98 3.75 -15.24
C SER A 9 -6.27 2.43 -14.94
N ILE A 10 -6.98 1.50 -14.26
CA ILE A 10 -6.45 0.16 -13.98
C ILE A 10 -6.05 -0.55 -15.27
N TYR A 11 -6.95 -0.58 -16.27
CA TYR A 11 -6.70 -1.21 -17.56
C TYR A 11 -5.44 -0.68 -18.25
N TYR A 12 -5.21 0.64 -18.25
CA TYR A 12 -3.98 1.20 -18.81
C TYR A 12 -2.75 0.87 -17.96
N ASN A 13 -2.86 0.94 -16.64
CA ASN A 13 -1.75 0.68 -15.71
C ASN A 13 -1.26 -0.77 -15.79
N ILE A 14 -2.16 -1.74 -16.03
CA ILE A 14 -1.78 -3.14 -16.23
C ILE A 14 -1.35 -3.45 -17.68
N GLY A 15 -1.12 -2.44 -18.51
CA GLY A 15 -0.66 -2.63 -19.89
C GLY A 15 -1.76 -3.11 -20.84
N LYS A 16 -3.02 -2.70 -20.62
CA LYS A 16 -4.20 -3.04 -21.44
C LYS A 16 -4.55 -4.53 -21.45
N ARG A 17 -4.24 -5.24 -20.37
CA ARG A 17 -4.52 -6.67 -20.19
C ARG A 17 -5.98 -6.92 -19.84
N THR A 18 -6.50 -8.05 -20.30
CA THR A 18 -7.77 -8.66 -19.90
C THR A 18 -7.62 -10.19 -19.93
N PRO A 19 -8.32 -10.93 -19.06
CA PRO A 19 -9.20 -10.42 -18.03
C PRO A 19 -8.45 -9.88 -16.79
N PHE A 20 -9.12 -9.10 -15.95
CA PHE A 20 -8.60 -8.69 -14.64
C PHE A 20 -9.74 -8.54 -13.63
N LEU A 21 -9.46 -8.87 -12.37
CA LEU A 21 -10.43 -8.85 -11.28
C LEU A 21 -10.34 -7.52 -10.52
N VAL A 22 -11.48 -6.86 -10.33
CA VAL A 22 -11.56 -5.59 -9.61
C VAL A 22 -12.66 -5.60 -8.56
N LYS A 23 -12.49 -4.77 -7.54
CA LYS A 23 -13.52 -4.49 -6.52
C LYS A 23 -13.75 -2.99 -6.44
N ARG A 24 -15.02 -2.58 -6.43
CA ARG A 24 -15.39 -1.20 -6.15
C ARG A 24 -15.55 -1.03 -4.64
N CYS A 25 -14.75 -0.15 -4.05
CA CYS A 25 -14.64 0.06 -2.62
C CYS A 25 -15.11 1.48 -2.26
N GLU A 26 -16.42 1.73 -2.32
CA GLU A 26 -17.02 3.06 -2.09
C GLU A 26 -16.95 3.51 -0.61
N LEU A 27 -16.99 4.83 -0.38
CA LEU A 27 -16.58 5.38 0.92
C LEU A 27 -17.66 5.11 1.95
N GLY A 28 -17.26 4.66 3.14
CA GLY A 28 -18.20 4.32 4.21
C GLY A 28 -18.82 2.93 4.10
N LEU A 29 -18.53 2.15 3.06
CA LEU A 29 -18.96 0.76 2.97
C LEU A 29 -18.00 -0.19 3.67
N ALA A 30 -18.53 -1.29 4.20
CA ALA A 30 -17.76 -2.29 4.92
C ALA A 30 -16.61 -2.88 4.08
N ARG A 31 -16.82 -3.05 2.77
CA ARG A 31 -15.79 -3.50 1.81
C ARG A 31 -14.57 -2.57 1.69
N SER A 32 -14.69 -1.36 2.21
CA SER A 32 -13.65 -0.33 2.19
C SER A 32 -12.96 -0.16 3.56
N SER A 33 -13.28 -1.01 4.55
CA SER A 33 -12.85 -0.83 5.94
C SER A 33 -11.37 -1.09 6.17
N SER A 34 -10.77 -2.04 5.44
CA SER A 34 -9.37 -2.40 5.56
C SER A 34 -8.79 -2.81 4.22
N GLU A 35 -7.47 -2.83 4.10
CA GLU A 35 -6.82 -3.22 2.86
C GLU A 35 -7.05 -4.70 2.52
N GLU A 36 -6.93 -5.59 3.52
CA GLU A 36 -7.13 -7.03 3.39
C GLU A 36 -8.51 -7.32 2.80
N ARG A 37 -9.54 -6.64 3.30
CA ARG A 37 -10.90 -6.78 2.79
C ARG A 37 -11.07 -6.18 1.39
N ARG A 38 -10.40 -5.07 1.05
CA ARG A 38 -10.46 -4.49 -0.30
C ARG A 38 -9.90 -5.44 -1.35
N ILE A 39 -8.85 -6.19 -0.99
CA ILE A 39 -8.16 -7.09 -1.92
C ILE A 39 -8.63 -8.56 -1.86
N ASP A 40 -9.45 -8.95 -0.87
CA ASP A 40 -9.98 -10.32 -0.79
C ASP A 40 -10.91 -10.63 -1.98
N PRO A 41 -10.56 -11.57 -2.89
CA PRO A 41 -11.41 -11.90 -4.05
C PRO A 41 -12.70 -12.64 -3.65
N ASN A 42 -12.73 -13.26 -2.47
CA ASN A 42 -13.80 -14.13 -1.98
C ASN A 42 -14.73 -13.43 -0.99
N GLN A 43 -14.57 -12.12 -0.79
CA GLN A 43 -15.41 -11.31 0.09
C GLN A 43 -15.99 -10.11 -0.66
N ASP A 44 -17.28 -9.84 -0.42
CA ASP A 44 -18.03 -8.76 -1.07
C ASP A 44 -18.17 -8.93 -2.59
N ARG A 45 -18.58 -7.87 -3.28
CA ARG A 45 -18.83 -7.86 -4.73
C ARG A 45 -17.55 -7.58 -5.51
N THR A 46 -17.20 -8.45 -6.44
CA THR A 46 -16.08 -8.26 -7.38
C THR A 46 -16.57 -8.39 -8.82
N PHE A 47 -15.78 -7.89 -9.77
CA PHE A 47 -16.05 -7.97 -11.19
C PHE A 47 -14.83 -8.49 -11.93
N LEU A 48 -15.02 -9.53 -12.73
CA LEU A 48 -14.04 -9.98 -13.70
C LEU A 48 -14.26 -9.19 -14.99
N VAL A 49 -13.37 -8.26 -15.28
CA VAL A 49 -13.42 -7.44 -16.49
C VAL A 49 -12.86 -8.26 -17.64
N GLU A 50 -13.70 -8.68 -18.57
CA GLU A 50 -13.32 -9.52 -19.71
C GLU A 50 -13.12 -8.71 -20.99
N THR A 51 -13.77 -7.54 -21.11
CA THR A 51 -13.61 -6.67 -22.27
C THR A 51 -13.66 -5.21 -21.87
N VAL A 52 -12.74 -4.40 -22.43
CA VAL A 52 -12.70 -2.95 -22.24
C VAL A 52 -12.78 -2.27 -23.60
N LYS A 53 -13.72 -1.33 -23.75
CA LYS A 53 -13.88 -0.45 -24.92
C LYS A 53 -13.58 0.99 -24.47
N PRO A 54 -12.30 1.38 -24.39
CA PRO A 54 -11.93 2.69 -23.88
C PRO A 54 -12.20 3.81 -24.90
N ARG A 55 -12.44 5.01 -24.38
CA ARG A 55 -12.54 6.31 -25.06
C ARG A 55 -11.84 7.35 -24.20
N GLY A 56 -10.51 7.45 -24.35
CA GLY A 56 -9.68 8.30 -23.48
C GLY A 56 -9.63 7.77 -22.05
N LYS A 57 -9.95 8.61 -21.05
CA LYS A 57 -9.96 8.26 -19.61
C LYS A 57 -11.22 7.50 -19.15
N TYR A 58 -12.17 7.31 -20.06
CA TYR A 58 -13.47 6.67 -19.80
C TYR A 58 -13.77 5.62 -20.89
N GLY A 59 -14.97 5.07 -20.91
CA GLY A 59 -15.41 4.12 -21.93
C GLY A 59 -16.49 3.19 -21.40
N LYS A 60 -16.52 1.97 -21.92
CA LYS A 60 -17.34 0.87 -21.40
C LYS A 60 -16.46 -0.32 -21.05
N ALA A 61 -16.83 -1.03 -19.98
CA ALA A 61 -16.20 -2.27 -19.57
C ALA A 61 -17.28 -3.33 -19.38
N TYR A 62 -16.94 -4.58 -19.65
CA TYR A 62 -17.86 -5.70 -19.69
C TYR A 62 -17.28 -6.90 -18.97
N GLY A 63 -18.16 -7.66 -18.33
CA GLY A 63 -17.82 -8.96 -17.76
C GLY A 63 -18.74 -9.39 -16.63
N LYS A 64 -18.21 -10.28 -15.79
CA LYS A 64 -18.98 -11.10 -14.84
C LYS A 64 -18.92 -10.52 -13.44
N CYS A 65 -20.06 -10.52 -12.76
CA CYS A 65 -20.17 -10.11 -11.36
C CYS A 65 -20.11 -11.33 -10.44
N PHE A 66 -19.42 -11.17 -9.32
CA PHE A 66 -19.33 -12.19 -8.28
C PHE A 66 -19.68 -11.56 -6.94
N VAL A 67 -20.28 -12.36 -6.05
CA VAL A 67 -20.47 -12.02 -4.64
C VAL A 67 -19.87 -13.15 -3.82
N ASN A 68 -18.91 -12.81 -2.97
CA ASN A 68 -18.16 -13.78 -2.14
C ASN A 68 -17.58 -14.95 -2.97
N GLY A 69 -16.93 -14.62 -4.09
CA GLY A 69 -16.30 -15.59 -4.99
C GLY A 69 -17.26 -16.42 -5.86
N LYS A 70 -18.58 -16.21 -5.76
CA LYS A 70 -19.58 -16.96 -6.55
C LYS A 70 -20.23 -16.06 -7.59
N PRO A 71 -20.50 -16.55 -8.82
CA PRO A 71 -21.22 -15.77 -9.83
C PRO A 71 -22.56 -15.27 -9.29
N ASP A 72 -22.79 -13.96 -9.38
CA ASP A 72 -24.00 -13.31 -8.88
C ASP A 72 -24.23 -11.99 -9.62
N ASP A 73 -25.28 -11.95 -10.43
CA ASP A 73 -25.66 -10.80 -11.26
C ASP A 73 -26.81 -9.95 -10.66
N THR A 74 -27.28 -10.30 -9.46
CA THR A 74 -28.47 -9.70 -8.83
C THR A 74 -28.37 -8.18 -8.76
N TYR A 75 -27.20 -7.64 -8.42
CA TYR A 75 -26.98 -6.19 -8.37
C TYR A 75 -27.16 -5.48 -9.69
N ARG A 76 -26.69 -6.08 -10.78
CA ARG A 76 -26.87 -5.49 -12.10
C ARG A 76 -28.35 -5.54 -12.49
N GLN A 77 -29.02 -6.65 -12.20
CA GLN A 77 -30.45 -6.83 -12.51
C GLN A 77 -31.34 -5.87 -11.71
N GLU A 78 -31.09 -5.70 -10.42
CA GLU A 78 -31.89 -4.88 -9.53
C GLU A 78 -31.59 -3.38 -9.67
N CYS A 79 -30.31 -3.00 -9.71
CA CYS A 79 -29.92 -1.58 -9.70
C CYS A 79 -29.79 -0.99 -11.11
N TYR A 80 -29.54 -1.82 -12.13
CA TYR A 80 -29.33 -1.39 -13.52
C TYR A 80 -30.09 -2.28 -14.52
N PRO A 81 -31.43 -2.42 -14.39
CA PRO A 81 -32.23 -3.36 -15.21
C PRO A 81 -32.17 -3.11 -16.72
N ASN A 82 -31.71 -1.93 -17.13
CA ASN A 82 -31.56 -1.57 -18.54
C ASN A 82 -30.26 -2.09 -19.18
N ILE A 83 -29.28 -2.51 -18.37
CA ILE A 83 -28.04 -3.13 -18.85
C ILE A 83 -28.33 -4.59 -19.19
N LYS A 84 -28.19 -4.96 -20.47
CA LYS A 84 -28.48 -6.31 -20.98
C LYS A 84 -27.25 -7.07 -21.46
N ASP A 85 -26.12 -6.39 -21.64
CA ASP A 85 -24.96 -6.85 -22.40
C ASP A 85 -23.70 -7.01 -21.53
N GLU A 86 -23.82 -7.55 -20.33
CA GLU A 86 -22.72 -7.71 -19.36
C GLU A 86 -21.93 -6.43 -19.03
N GLU A 87 -22.45 -5.24 -19.36
CA GLU A 87 -21.80 -3.97 -19.04
C GLU A 87 -21.62 -3.84 -17.51
N ILE A 88 -20.43 -3.40 -17.09
CA ILE A 88 -20.12 -3.16 -15.69
C ILE A 88 -20.57 -1.72 -15.35
N PRO A 89 -21.58 -1.56 -14.48
CA PRO A 89 -22.07 -0.24 -14.13
C PRO A 89 -20.99 0.58 -13.41
N CYS A 90 -21.00 1.90 -13.62
CA CYS A 90 -20.08 2.83 -12.98
C CYS A 90 -18.58 2.55 -13.24
N ALA A 91 -18.23 1.89 -14.35
CA ALA A 91 -16.83 1.58 -14.70
C ALA A 91 -15.91 2.82 -14.78
N GLY A 92 -16.47 4.00 -15.09
CA GLY A 92 -15.73 5.28 -15.17
C GLY A 92 -15.64 6.05 -13.85
N CYS A 93 -16.37 5.63 -12.82
CA CYS A 93 -16.27 6.20 -11.47
C CYS A 93 -14.96 5.78 -10.82
N GLY A 94 -14.46 6.54 -9.84
CA GLY A 94 -13.30 6.13 -9.05
C GLY A 94 -13.62 4.97 -8.10
N GLU A 95 -12.74 4.75 -7.13
CA GLU A 95 -12.90 3.78 -6.03
C GLU A 95 -12.81 2.31 -6.48
N TRP A 96 -12.26 2.04 -7.65
CA TRP A 96 -11.93 0.69 -8.08
C TRP A 96 -10.54 0.30 -7.62
N VAL A 97 -10.40 -0.95 -7.18
CA VAL A 97 -9.16 -1.57 -6.74
C VAL A 97 -8.89 -2.77 -7.64
N LEU A 98 -7.65 -2.88 -8.14
CA LEU A 98 -7.16 -4.09 -8.79
C LEU A 98 -6.91 -5.17 -7.73
N ILE A 99 -7.58 -6.31 -7.89
CA ILE A 99 -7.34 -7.49 -7.05
C ILE A 99 -6.31 -8.39 -7.72
N ASP A 100 -6.57 -8.80 -8.96
CA ASP A 100 -5.78 -9.82 -9.65
C ASP A 100 -5.82 -9.65 -11.17
N VAL A 101 -4.82 -10.20 -11.86
CA VAL A 101 -4.77 -10.35 -13.32
C VAL A 101 -4.55 -11.82 -13.64
N PRO A 102 -5.62 -12.60 -13.88
CA PRO A 102 -5.51 -14.05 -14.03
C PRO A 102 -4.45 -14.48 -15.06
N GLY A 103 -3.57 -15.37 -14.62
CA GLY A 103 -2.50 -15.93 -15.47
C GLY A 103 -1.24 -15.08 -15.58
N VAL A 104 -1.14 -13.96 -14.86
CA VAL A 104 0.06 -13.10 -14.83
C VAL A 104 0.35 -12.71 -13.38
N SER A 105 1.61 -12.85 -12.94
CA SER A 105 2.00 -12.33 -11.62
C SER A 105 1.90 -10.81 -11.60
N LEU A 106 1.43 -10.23 -10.48
CA LEU A 106 1.44 -8.77 -10.32
C LEU A 106 2.88 -8.21 -10.37
N ASP A 107 3.88 -8.97 -9.94
CA ASP A 107 5.30 -8.57 -9.98
C ASP A 107 5.85 -8.52 -11.42
N GLU A 108 5.21 -9.19 -12.38
CA GLU A 108 5.54 -9.06 -13.80
C GLU A 108 4.91 -7.80 -14.43
N ILE A 109 3.84 -7.28 -13.81
CA ILE A 109 3.10 -6.10 -14.30
C ILE A 109 3.69 -4.83 -13.67
N PHE A 110 3.98 -4.88 -12.37
CA PHE A 110 4.52 -3.79 -11.58
C PHE A 110 5.99 -4.11 -11.25
N PRO A 111 6.95 -3.32 -11.77
CA PRO A 111 8.36 -3.65 -11.63
C PRO A 111 8.80 -3.57 -10.17
N ILE A 112 9.66 -4.53 -9.78
CA ILE A 112 10.40 -4.46 -8.53
C ILE A 112 11.59 -3.53 -8.73
N HIS A 113 11.62 -2.45 -7.96
CA HIS A 113 12.61 -1.39 -8.15
C HIS A 113 14.00 -1.76 -7.63
N LYS A 114 15.02 -1.54 -8.47
CA LYS A 114 16.43 -1.88 -8.18
C LYS A 114 17.22 -0.68 -7.65
N ALA A 115 18.39 -0.95 -7.10
CA ALA A 115 19.20 0.05 -6.42
C ALA A 115 19.64 1.22 -7.32
N ASP A 116 19.88 0.97 -8.62
CA ASP A 116 20.35 1.95 -9.60
C ASP A 116 19.24 2.74 -10.29
N GLU A 117 17.97 2.34 -10.11
CA GLU A 117 16.82 3.03 -10.69
C GLU A 117 16.53 4.35 -9.98
N ILE A 118 15.91 5.30 -10.69
CA ILE A 118 15.63 6.64 -10.19
C ILE A 118 14.17 6.72 -9.70
N LEU A 119 13.97 7.20 -8.47
CA LEU A 119 12.64 7.51 -7.96
C LEU A 119 12.08 8.75 -8.66
N MET A 120 10.94 8.61 -9.33
CA MET A 120 10.39 9.66 -10.20
C MET A 120 9.42 10.63 -9.50
N PHE A 121 9.15 10.43 -8.22
CA PHE A 121 8.17 11.20 -7.43
C PHE A 121 8.60 11.35 -5.96
N GLY A 122 7.81 12.08 -5.17
CA GLY A 122 7.99 12.17 -3.72
C GLY A 122 9.17 13.02 -3.25
N LYS A 123 9.51 12.88 -1.96
CA LYS A 123 10.53 13.68 -1.23
C LYS A 123 11.91 13.58 -1.88
N TYR A 124 12.26 12.40 -2.38
CA TYR A 124 13.57 12.09 -2.94
C TYR A 124 13.56 11.95 -4.47
N LYS A 125 12.61 12.60 -5.15
CA LYS A 125 12.54 12.60 -6.62
C LYS A 125 13.90 12.93 -7.26
N GLY A 126 14.31 12.11 -8.21
CA GLY A 126 15.57 12.26 -8.95
C GLY A 126 16.79 11.60 -8.30
N LYS A 127 16.63 10.94 -7.14
CA LYS A 127 17.66 10.11 -6.52
C LYS A 127 17.48 8.64 -6.87
N THR A 128 18.57 7.88 -6.82
CA THR A 128 18.50 6.42 -6.97
C THR A 128 17.91 5.76 -5.72
N TYR A 129 17.29 4.59 -5.84
CA TYR A 129 16.83 3.83 -4.66
C TYR A 129 17.99 3.52 -3.70
N GLY A 130 19.19 3.23 -4.22
CA GLY A 130 20.39 3.02 -3.42
C GLY A 130 20.83 4.26 -2.65
N ASP A 131 20.72 5.46 -3.24
CA ASP A 131 21.00 6.71 -2.53
C ASP A 131 19.96 6.96 -1.44
N ILE A 132 18.69 6.71 -1.73
CA ILE A 132 17.60 6.89 -0.75
C ILE A 132 17.79 5.93 0.41
N TYR A 133 18.10 4.66 0.13
CA TYR A 133 18.33 3.65 1.17
C TYR A 133 19.41 4.09 2.17
N LYS A 134 20.54 4.62 1.69
CA LYS A 134 21.62 5.13 2.56
C LYS A 134 21.24 6.36 3.38
N ILE A 135 20.32 7.19 2.87
CA ILE A 135 19.94 8.48 3.49
C ILE A 135 18.77 8.28 4.46
N ASP A 136 17.79 7.47 4.07
CA ASP A 136 16.46 7.33 4.68
C ASP A 136 15.77 6.06 4.11
N TYR A 137 16.25 4.88 4.50
CA TYR A 137 15.63 3.61 4.08
C TYR A 137 14.20 3.44 4.61
N GLN A 138 13.86 4.06 5.75
CA GLN A 138 12.51 4.06 6.30
C GLN A 138 11.50 4.66 5.31
N TYR A 139 11.91 5.66 4.52
CA TYR A 139 11.09 6.18 3.43
C TYR A 139 10.73 5.13 2.38
N LEU A 140 11.66 4.23 2.02
CA LEU A 140 11.39 3.14 1.07
C LEU A 140 10.41 2.11 1.67
N HIS A 141 10.54 1.78 2.95
CA HIS A 141 9.56 0.93 3.64
C HIS A 141 8.19 1.59 3.73
N TRP A 142 8.15 2.90 3.98
CA TRP A 142 6.91 3.66 3.97
C TRP A 142 6.24 3.64 2.59
N LEU A 143 7.02 3.71 1.50
CA LEU A 143 6.47 3.57 0.14
C LEU A 143 5.82 2.21 -0.09
N GLU A 144 6.51 1.11 0.21
CA GLU A 144 5.92 -0.25 0.08
C GLU A 144 4.68 -0.46 0.96
N LYS A 145 4.64 0.15 2.14
CA LYS A 145 3.46 0.13 3.03
C LYS A 145 2.31 0.99 2.51
N THR A 146 2.60 2.04 1.75
CA THR A 146 1.60 3.00 1.27
C THR A 146 0.92 2.51 -0.01
N ASP A 147 1.68 1.87 -0.89
CA ASP A 147 1.20 1.30 -2.15
C ASP A 147 1.65 -0.16 -2.26
N ARG A 148 0.69 -1.07 -2.17
CA ARG A 148 0.90 -2.52 -2.26
C ARG A 148 1.58 -2.97 -3.55
N LEU A 149 1.36 -2.24 -4.65
CA LEU A 149 1.91 -2.56 -5.97
C LEU A 149 3.32 -1.98 -6.16
N PHE A 150 3.75 -1.09 -5.26
CA PHE A 150 5.10 -0.56 -5.26
C PHE A 150 6.01 -1.53 -4.50
N LYS A 151 7.02 -2.07 -5.19
CA LYS A 151 7.97 -3.03 -4.65
C LYS A 151 9.40 -2.54 -4.80
N VAL A 152 10.21 -2.75 -3.79
CA VAL A 152 11.64 -2.41 -3.79
C VAL A 152 12.45 -3.67 -3.51
N ASN A 153 13.54 -3.86 -4.26
CA ASN A 153 14.45 -4.98 -4.05
C ASN A 153 15.34 -4.76 -2.81
N PHE A 154 14.77 -4.91 -1.62
CA PHE A 154 15.50 -4.74 -0.36
C PHE A 154 16.62 -5.76 -0.19
N GLU A 155 16.51 -6.96 -0.76
CA GLU A 155 17.58 -7.95 -0.73
C GLU A 155 18.84 -7.43 -1.43
N GLU A 156 18.70 -6.84 -2.61
CA GLU A 156 19.79 -6.20 -3.33
C GLU A 156 20.37 -5.00 -2.56
N LEU A 157 19.51 -4.14 -1.99
CA LEU A 157 19.95 -3.00 -1.19
C LEU A 157 20.76 -3.42 0.04
N LYS A 158 20.32 -4.48 0.73
CA LYS A 158 21.04 -5.07 1.88
C LYS A 158 22.36 -5.69 1.48
N GLN A 159 22.44 -6.34 0.31
CA GLN A 159 23.70 -6.87 -0.20
C GLN A 159 24.69 -5.77 -0.58
N LEU A 160 24.22 -4.69 -1.20
CA LEU A 160 25.06 -3.56 -1.62
C LEU A 160 25.47 -2.67 -0.44
N TYR A 161 24.60 -2.50 0.54
CA TYR A 161 24.76 -1.58 1.67
C TYR A 161 24.42 -2.27 3.00
N PRO A 162 25.21 -3.28 3.42
CA PRO A 162 24.87 -4.14 4.56
C PRO A 162 24.86 -3.44 5.92
N ASP A 163 25.46 -2.25 6.03
CA ASP A 163 25.60 -1.55 7.32
C ASP A 163 24.58 -0.42 7.52
N VAL A 164 23.68 -0.19 6.55
CA VAL A 164 22.64 0.86 6.64
C VAL A 164 21.59 0.49 7.68
N GLU A 165 20.94 -0.67 7.53
CA GLU A 165 19.91 -1.12 8.49
C GLU A 165 20.50 -1.62 9.82
N LYS A 166 21.79 -2.02 9.85
CA LYS A 166 22.47 -2.38 11.12
C LYS A 166 22.67 -1.20 12.05
N GLN A 167 22.53 0.04 11.58
CA GLN A 167 22.54 1.20 12.48
C GLN A 167 21.31 1.26 13.40
N GLU A 168 20.26 0.45 13.15
CA GLU A 168 19.13 0.26 14.07
C GLU A 168 19.36 -0.80 15.16
N ASP A 169 20.49 -1.53 15.15
CA ASP A 169 20.93 -2.32 16.32
C ASP A 169 21.57 -1.45 17.42
N ILE A 170 21.46 -0.11 17.31
CA ILE A 170 21.66 0.75 18.47
C ILE A 170 20.43 0.58 19.34
N SER A 171 20.58 -0.23 20.40
CA SER A 171 19.62 -0.37 21.49
C SER A 171 18.91 0.97 21.74
N ILE A 172 17.59 0.95 21.92
CA ILE A 172 16.80 2.15 22.23
C ILE A 172 17.47 3.01 23.32
N ALA A 173 18.13 2.37 24.28
CA ALA A 173 18.92 2.99 25.34
C ALA A 173 20.03 3.95 24.86
N ASP A 174 20.67 3.63 23.74
CA ASP A 174 21.78 4.42 23.17
C ASP A 174 21.34 5.40 22.08
N GLN A 175 20.05 5.44 21.72
CA GLN A 175 19.51 6.42 20.78
C GLN A 175 19.45 7.82 21.43
N VAL A 176 19.75 8.85 20.63
CA VAL A 176 19.73 10.25 21.08
C VAL A 176 18.35 10.87 20.83
N ILE A 177 17.79 11.47 21.87
CA ILE A 177 16.49 12.15 21.82
C ILE A 177 16.65 13.46 21.04
N ASP A 178 15.87 13.67 19.99
CA ASP A 178 15.97 14.82 19.09
C ASP A 178 14.95 15.94 19.35
N PHE A 179 14.06 15.75 20.35
CA PHE A 179 13.01 16.70 20.74
C PHE A 179 12.80 16.81 22.26
N GLY A 180 11.97 17.77 22.67
CA GLY A 180 11.45 17.86 24.04
C GLY A 180 12.49 18.27 25.10
N LYS A 181 12.16 17.96 26.36
CA LYS A 181 12.92 18.34 27.57
C LYS A 181 14.34 17.79 27.56
N TYR A 182 14.53 16.59 27.01
CA TYR A 182 15.79 15.85 27.03
C TYR A 182 16.51 15.82 25.67
N LYS A 183 16.21 16.76 24.79
CA LYS A 183 16.86 16.88 23.49
C LYS A 183 18.39 16.89 23.62
N GLY A 184 19.05 16.01 22.88
CA GLY A 184 20.50 15.81 22.85
C GLY A 184 21.03 14.79 23.86
N GLN A 185 20.18 14.22 24.71
CA GLN A 185 20.55 13.15 25.66
C GLN A 185 20.17 11.77 25.11
N LYS A 186 20.77 10.69 25.64
CA LYS A 186 20.36 9.34 25.28
C LYS A 186 19.19 8.87 26.14
N PHE A 187 18.40 7.92 25.64
CA PHE A 187 17.29 7.35 26.43
C PHE A 187 17.75 6.68 27.73
N ARG A 188 18.94 6.05 27.75
CA ARG A 188 19.51 5.47 28.98
C ARG A 188 19.76 6.50 30.07
N ASP A 189 20.00 7.76 29.69
CA ASP A 189 20.32 8.84 30.63
C ASP A 189 19.07 9.35 31.34
N ILE A 190 17.88 9.01 30.84
CA ILE A 190 16.58 9.45 31.37
C ILE A 190 15.71 8.30 31.89
N LYS A 191 16.30 7.11 32.05
CA LYS A 191 15.58 5.90 32.47
C LYS A 191 14.81 6.03 33.79
N ASP A 192 15.25 6.96 34.66
CA ASP A 192 14.63 7.21 35.96
C ASP A 192 13.40 8.16 35.87
N ASP A 193 13.21 8.88 34.76
CA ASP A 193 12.03 9.75 34.55
C ASP A 193 10.89 8.96 33.88
N ILE A 194 10.33 8.02 34.65
CA ILE A 194 9.27 7.11 34.18
C ILE A 194 8.08 7.87 33.61
N SER A 195 7.66 8.97 34.25
CA SER A 195 6.54 9.78 33.77
C SER A 195 6.81 10.41 32.40
N TYR A 196 8.06 10.76 32.10
CA TYR A 196 8.42 11.24 30.76
C TYR A 196 8.40 10.10 29.74
N LEU A 197 8.89 8.91 30.09
CA LEU A 197 8.87 7.74 29.21
C LEU A 197 7.43 7.27 28.92
N GLU A 198 6.54 7.25 29.93
CA GLU A 198 5.10 6.98 29.75
C GLU A 198 4.45 8.00 28.81
N TRP A 199 4.81 9.27 28.96
CA TRP A 199 4.35 10.31 28.04
C TRP A 199 4.84 10.07 26.62
N LEU A 200 6.09 9.62 26.41
CA LEU A 200 6.61 9.27 25.08
C LEU A 200 5.87 8.11 24.44
N VAL A 201 5.49 7.08 25.23
CA VAL A 201 4.60 6.01 24.76
C VAL A 201 3.25 6.58 24.34
N SER A 202 2.67 7.49 25.13
CA SER A 202 1.35 8.09 24.84
C SER A 202 1.28 8.92 23.56
N ILE A 203 2.43 9.34 23.02
CA ILE A 203 2.55 10.08 21.76
C ILE A 203 3.23 9.28 20.65
N ASP A 204 3.28 7.95 20.80
CA ASP A 204 3.86 7.00 19.85
C ASP A 204 5.32 7.30 19.45
N LYS A 205 6.11 7.82 20.40
CA LYS A 205 7.54 8.13 20.19
C LYS A 205 8.47 6.98 20.52
N ILE A 206 8.04 6.07 21.38
CA ILE A 206 8.69 4.80 21.69
C ILE A 206 7.58 3.74 21.87
N SER A 207 7.87 2.47 21.59
CA SER A 207 6.89 1.40 21.82
C SER A 207 6.74 1.06 23.30
N ILE A 208 5.73 0.25 23.63
CA ILE A 208 5.60 -0.33 24.99
C ILE A 208 6.78 -1.27 25.27
N GLU A 209 7.25 -2.03 24.27
CA GLU A 209 8.43 -2.90 24.44
C GLU A 209 9.70 -2.07 24.69
N ASP A 210 9.87 -0.95 23.99
CA ASP A 210 10.97 -0.01 24.22
C ASP A 210 10.94 0.55 25.64
N PHE A 211 9.75 0.90 26.15
CA PHE A 211 9.57 1.37 27.53
C PHE A 211 9.97 0.32 28.56
N GLU A 212 9.54 -0.94 28.37
CA GLU A 212 9.93 -2.05 29.25
C GLU A 212 11.45 -2.29 29.22
N LEU A 213 12.08 -2.17 28.05
CA LEU A 213 13.53 -2.27 27.90
C LEU A 213 14.26 -1.13 28.62
N LEU A 214 13.79 0.12 28.48
CA LEU A 214 14.42 1.28 29.13
C LEU A 214 14.28 1.29 30.64
N SER A 215 13.16 0.79 31.16
CA SER A 215 12.88 0.72 32.61
C SER A 215 13.58 -0.45 33.32
N THR A 216 14.16 -1.39 32.57
CA THR A 216 14.87 -2.57 33.11
C THR A 216 16.40 -2.47 33.04
N ILE A 217 16.94 -1.45 32.37
CA ILE A 217 18.39 -1.12 32.30
C ILE A 217 18.83 -0.35 33.54
#